data_AF-W4KLP0-F1
#
_entry.id   AF-W4KLP0-F1
#
_cell.length_a   1.000
_cell.length_b   1.000
_cell.length_c   1.000
_cell.angle_alpha   90.00
_cell.angle_beta   90.00
_cell.angle_gamma   90.00
#
_symmetry.space_group_name_H-M   'P 1'
#
loop_
_entity.id
_entity.type
_entity.pdbx_description
1 polymer ?
#
loop_
_entity_poly.entity_id
_entity_poly.type
_entity_poly.pdbx_seq_one_letter_code
_entity_poly.pdbx_strand_id
1 'polypeptide(L)'
;MYFPHHEHPERPLRSTIIDAELVIDVDPQTKQETLRMLCFDCLVADNQNVMTKSLDKRYGRLKLWFFKPYERMMRQYPHMASNQPFDIQVKEINLSYAVDKVFAVDIPNLHHGNDGLIYTSVNTPYVPGTDTNILKWKPPSENSIDFKLVLRFPPSRKRPNEPDLLAKPIFALHVWCGDDGSRSKYEPYDVMHVDDEEWERLKASREQIDDRIVEVHWDPSVEGWRMMRFRDDKPHGNHRKVVENIIQSIADGVEKEAILSSALTIKNAWKIRHNMPTQSSQSAPQPPQSYPNPNPYMQPPPSSFTAPPSLPLPPKVQILYGPLAPSRWSRVAGPNIVAGMYR
;
A
#
# COMPACT_ATOMS: atom_id res chain seq x y z
N MET A 1 2.77 30.65 16.48
CA MET A 1 1.78 29.84 17.22
C MET A 1 2.14 29.85 18.70
N TYR A 2 1.14 29.89 19.58
CA TYR A 2 1.33 29.80 21.03
C TYR A 2 0.65 28.54 21.53
N PHE A 3 1.37 27.74 22.32
CA PHE A 3 0.85 26.54 22.98
C PHE A 3 0.94 26.74 24.49
N PRO A 4 -0.19 26.76 25.23
CA PRO A 4 -0.17 26.94 26.67
C PRO A 4 0.49 25.74 27.38
N HIS A 5 1.28 26.00 28.41
CA HIS A 5 1.80 24.95 29.29
C HIS A 5 0.65 24.26 30.05
N HIS A 6 0.78 22.96 30.29
CA HIS A 6 -0.33 22.14 30.79
C HIS A 6 -0.71 22.41 32.25
N GLU A 7 0.26 22.76 33.10
CA GLU A 7 0.06 23.17 34.50
C GLU A 7 -0.08 24.68 34.69
N HIS A 8 0.54 25.47 33.80
CA HIS A 8 0.76 26.91 33.97
C HIS A 8 0.40 27.62 32.66
N PRO A 9 -0.89 27.73 32.28
CA PRO A 9 -1.33 28.15 30.94
C PRO A 9 -0.85 29.54 30.51
N GLU A 10 -0.49 30.39 31.47
CA GLU A 10 0.13 31.70 31.26
C GLU A 10 1.56 31.63 30.68
N ARG A 11 2.17 30.45 30.69
CA ARG A 11 3.50 30.19 30.12
C ARG A 11 3.39 29.35 28.86
N PRO A 12 4.30 29.55 27.88
CA PRO A 12 4.35 28.68 26.72
C PRO A 12 4.87 27.29 27.09
N LEU A 13 4.30 26.25 26.48
CA LEU A 13 4.86 24.91 26.44
C LEU A 13 6.21 24.96 25.71
N ARG A 14 7.24 24.30 26.26
CA ARG A 14 8.59 24.31 25.71
C ARG A 14 9.03 22.90 25.34
N SER A 15 10.17 22.81 24.63
CA SER A 15 10.92 21.57 24.39
C SER A 15 10.05 20.33 24.18
N THR A 16 9.16 20.39 23.18
CA THR A 16 8.16 19.35 22.89
C THR A 16 8.28 18.93 21.43
N ILE A 17 8.30 17.62 21.18
CA ILE A 17 8.39 17.02 19.84
C ILE A 17 7.21 16.07 19.69
N ILE A 18 6.35 16.38 18.71
CA ILE A 18 5.14 15.65 18.36
C ILE A 18 5.33 15.04 16.98
N ASP A 19 4.85 13.82 16.81
CA ASP A 19 4.76 13.16 15.50
C ASP A 19 3.36 13.40 14.92
N ALA A 20 3.32 13.85 13.67
CA ALA A 20 2.10 14.35 13.04
C ALA A 20 2.12 14.23 11.51
N GLU A 21 0.93 14.25 10.93
CA GLU A 21 0.66 14.23 9.49
C GLU A 21 -0.04 15.53 9.10
N LEU A 22 0.36 16.16 7.99
CA LEU A 22 -0.29 17.37 7.48
C LEU A 22 -1.17 16.99 6.30
N VAL A 23 -2.47 17.23 6.43
CA VAL A 23 -3.49 16.88 5.43
C VAL A 23 -4.26 18.11 4.98
N ILE A 24 -4.86 18.03 3.79
CA ILE A 24 -5.87 18.99 3.32
C ILE A 24 -7.23 18.30 3.41
N ASP A 25 -8.06 18.77 4.33
CA ASP A 25 -9.45 18.36 4.42
C ASP A 25 -10.29 19.16 3.43
N VAL A 26 -11.15 18.48 2.68
CA VAL A 26 -12.12 19.09 1.76
C VAL A 26 -13.51 18.84 2.31
N ASP A 27 -14.22 19.90 2.69
CA ASP A 27 -15.61 19.78 3.11
C ASP A 27 -16.45 19.22 1.94
N PRO A 28 -17.19 18.12 2.12
CA PRO A 28 -17.88 17.46 1.02
C PRO A 28 -19.00 18.32 0.42
N GLN A 29 -19.59 19.24 1.20
CA GLN A 29 -20.69 20.10 0.79
C GLN A 29 -20.20 21.44 0.23
N THR A 30 -19.32 22.12 0.97
CA THR A 30 -18.87 23.49 0.61
C THR A 30 -17.65 23.49 -0.30
N LYS A 31 -16.94 22.35 -0.43
CA LYS A 31 -15.64 22.21 -1.11
C LYS A 31 -14.54 23.10 -0.53
N GLN A 32 -14.74 23.64 0.67
CA GLN A 32 -13.73 24.43 1.34
C GLN A 32 -12.58 23.53 1.79
N GLU A 33 -11.37 23.95 1.45
CA GLU A 33 -10.13 23.30 1.88
C GLU A 33 -9.68 23.82 3.25
N THR A 34 -9.30 22.93 4.15
CA THR A 34 -8.71 23.25 5.44
C THR A 34 -7.40 22.49 5.61
N LEU A 35 -6.30 23.22 5.77
CA LEU A 35 -5.01 22.62 6.12
C LEU A 35 -5.04 22.19 7.60
N ARG A 36 -4.81 20.90 7.87
CA ARG A 36 -4.92 20.30 9.20
C ARG A 36 -3.70 19.45 9.54
N MET A 37 -3.15 19.67 10.74
CA MET A 37 -2.10 18.85 11.34
C MET A 37 -2.72 17.81 12.29
N LEU A 38 -2.66 16.54 11.90
CA LEU A 38 -3.14 15.37 12.65
C LEU A 38 -1.99 14.79 13.49
N CYS A 39 -2.00 15.07 14.79
CA CYS A 39 -0.99 14.57 15.71
C CYS A 39 -1.33 13.14 16.17
N PHE A 40 -0.35 12.23 16.18
CA PHE A 40 -0.60 10.82 16.52
C PHE A 40 0.40 10.20 17.53
N ASP A 41 1.58 10.80 17.76
CA ASP A 41 2.51 10.36 18.80
C ASP A 41 3.27 11.54 19.45
N CYS A 42 3.97 11.31 20.56
CA CYS A 42 4.77 12.31 21.27
C CYS A 42 6.10 11.71 21.71
N LEU A 43 7.19 12.33 21.30
CA LEU A 43 8.56 11.87 21.57
C LEU A 43 9.16 12.59 22.78
N VAL A 44 8.91 13.90 22.86
CA VAL A 44 9.35 14.75 23.97
C VAL A 44 8.18 15.61 24.41
N ALA A 45 7.91 15.68 25.71
CA ALA A 45 6.87 16.52 26.29
C ALA A 45 7.47 17.38 27.41
N ASP A 46 7.52 18.69 27.21
CA ASP A 46 8.09 19.66 28.14
C ASP A 46 9.45 19.23 28.73
N ASN A 47 10.44 19.08 27.84
CA ASN A 47 11.80 18.64 28.18
C ASN A 47 11.93 17.20 28.71
N GLN A 48 10.84 16.42 28.75
CA GLN A 48 10.86 15.01 29.12
C GLN A 48 10.90 14.14 27.85
N ASN A 49 12.00 13.41 27.64
CA ASN A 49 12.02 12.36 26.63
C ASN A 49 11.12 11.20 27.08
N VAL A 50 10.08 10.92 26.29
CA VAL A 50 9.08 9.88 26.55
C VAL A 50 9.11 8.76 25.53
N MET A 51 10.10 8.72 24.63
CA MET A 51 10.23 7.69 23.60
C MET A 51 10.36 6.28 24.19
N THR A 52 10.94 6.14 25.38
CA THR A 52 11.07 4.86 26.09
C THR A 52 9.76 4.37 26.73
N LYS A 53 8.71 5.20 26.75
CA LYS A 53 7.40 4.85 27.31
C LYS A 53 6.54 4.14 26.25
N SER A 54 5.55 3.40 26.72
CA SER A 54 4.51 2.79 25.88
C SER A 54 3.65 3.85 25.16
N LEU A 55 3.00 3.46 24.07
CA LEU A 55 2.17 4.34 23.25
C LEU A 55 1.06 5.01 24.07
N ASP A 56 0.42 4.31 25.00
CA ASP A 56 -0.64 4.89 25.84
C ASP A 56 -0.13 6.08 26.68
N LYS A 57 1.12 6.02 27.15
CA LYS A 57 1.75 7.10 27.91
C LYS A 57 2.15 8.25 27.00
N ARG A 58 2.75 7.96 25.84
CA ARG A 58 3.13 8.99 24.85
C ARG A 58 1.91 9.71 24.30
N TYR A 59 0.89 8.96 23.89
CA TYR A 59 -0.40 9.48 23.47
C TYR A 59 -1.14 10.23 24.58
N GLY A 60 -1.01 9.78 25.83
CA GLY A 60 -1.49 10.50 27.01
C GLY A 60 -0.82 11.87 27.17
N ARG A 61 0.50 11.98 26.96
CA ARG A 61 1.21 13.27 26.94
C ARG A 61 0.73 14.15 25.80
N LEU A 62 0.58 13.61 24.59
CA LEU A 62 0.03 14.33 23.44
C LEU A 62 -1.35 14.93 23.76
N LYS A 63 -2.28 14.12 24.27
CA LYS A 63 -3.64 14.56 24.57
C LYS A 63 -3.71 15.56 25.72
N LEU A 64 -3.08 15.23 26.86
CA LEU A 64 -3.27 15.98 28.09
C LEU A 64 -2.35 17.19 28.21
N TRP A 65 -1.11 17.11 27.71
CA TRP A 65 -0.12 18.17 27.90
C TRP A 65 -0.01 19.11 26.71
N PHE A 66 -0.20 18.59 25.50
CA PHE A 66 -0.16 19.41 24.28
C PHE A 66 -1.55 19.86 23.84
N PHE A 67 -2.46 18.92 23.57
CA PHE A 67 -3.70 19.24 22.87
C PHE A 67 -4.76 19.88 23.78
N LYS A 68 -5.03 19.33 24.97
CA LYS A 68 -6.08 19.84 25.87
C LYS A 68 -5.86 21.30 26.29
N PRO A 69 -4.64 21.78 26.62
CA PRO A 69 -4.40 23.20 26.89
C PRO A 69 -4.61 24.08 25.66
N TYR A 70 -4.15 23.62 24.49
CA TYR A 70 -4.38 24.30 23.20
C TYR A 70 -5.88 24.41 22.89
N GLU A 71 -6.63 23.32 22.96
CA GLU A 71 -8.08 23.30 22.71
C GLU A 71 -8.83 24.27 23.64
N ARG A 72 -8.48 24.27 24.94
CA ARG A 72 -9.05 25.21 25.90
C ARG A 72 -8.77 26.67 25.51
N MET A 73 -7.55 26.99 25.10
CA MET A 73 -7.20 28.33 24.64
C MET A 73 -8.01 28.71 23.40
N MET A 74 -8.12 27.82 22.41
CA MET A 74 -8.88 28.08 21.18
C MET A 74 -10.37 28.33 21.45
N ARG A 75 -10.97 27.62 22.42
CA ARG A 75 -12.35 27.86 22.85
C ARG A 75 -12.52 29.18 23.61
N GLN A 76 -11.56 29.54 24.47
CA GLN A 76 -11.61 30.77 25.26
C GLN A 76 -11.29 32.02 24.44
N TYR A 77 -10.44 31.88 23.42
CA TYR A 77 -9.96 32.97 22.58
C TYR A 77 -10.09 32.62 21.09
N PRO A 78 -11.31 32.57 20.53
CA PRO A 78 -11.53 32.13 19.14
C PRO A 78 -10.76 32.94 18.08
N HIS A 79 -10.47 34.21 18.36
CA HIS A 79 -9.65 35.08 17.48
C HIS A 79 -8.22 34.55 17.26
N MET A 80 -7.73 33.67 18.14
CA MET A 80 -6.42 33.02 17.96
C MET A 80 -6.39 32.07 16.75
N ALA A 81 -7.56 31.60 16.28
CA ALA A 81 -7.69 30.76 15.10
C ALA A 81 -7.22 31.46 13.82
N SER A 82 -7.51 32.76 13.67
CA SER A 82 -7.14 33.54 12.50
C SER A 82 -5.63 33.66 12.29
N ASN A 83 -4.84 33.44 13.35
CA ASN A 83 -3.38 33.48 13.31
C ASN A 83 -2.73 32.09 13.24
N GLN A 84 -3.53 31.01 13.18
CA GLN A 84 -2.98 29.66 13.02
C GLN A 84 -2.75 29.37 11.52
N PRO A 85 -1.57 28.84 11.15
CA PRO A 85 -1.31 28.43 9.77
C PRO A 85 -2.10 27.20 9.33
N PHE A 86 -2.57 26.39 10.30
CA PHE A 86 -3.35 25.17 10.08
C PHE A 86 -4.18 24.86 11.33
N ASP A 87 -5.24 24.08 11.14
CA ASP A 87 -5.98 23.46 12.23
C ASP A 87 -5.15 22.34 12.86
N ILE A 88 -5.33 22.08 14.16
CA ILE A 88 -4.61 21.04 14.89
C ILE A 88 -5.62 20.09 15.50
N GLN A 89 -5.47 18.80 15.24
CA GLN A 89 -6.28 17.75 15.86
C GLN A 89 -5.40 16.58 16.30
N VAL A 90 -5.90 15.80 17.25
CA VAL A 90 -5.28 14.54 17.67
C VAL A 90 -6.00 13.39 16.98
N LYS A 91 -5.27 12.57 16.22
CA LYS A 91 -5.79 11.39 15.53
C LYS A 91 -6.39 10.44 16.56
N GLU A 92 -7.64 10.02 16.36
CA GLU A 92 -8.27 9.02 17.21
C GLU A 92 -7.63 7.66 16.96
N ILE A 93 -7.14 7.01 18.02
CA ILE A 93 -6.56 5.68 17.95
C ILE A 93 -7.60 4.69 18.46
N ASN A 94 -7.95 3.73 17.63
CA ASN A 94 -8.84 2.62 17.98
C ASN A 94 -8.01 1.39 18.39
N LEU A 95 -8.62 0.50 19.18
CA LEU A 95 -8.03 -0.81 19.46
C LEU A 95 -7.99 -1.65 18.17
N SER A 96 -6.98 -2.51 18.03
CA SER A 96 -6.76 -3.28 16.80
C SER A 96 -7.95 -4.17 16.39
N TYR A 97 -8.77 -4.59 17.36
CA TYR A 97 -9.97 -5.39 17.10
C TYR A 97 -11.24 -4.57 16.84
N ALA A 98 -11.18 -3.24 16.87
CA ALA A 98 -12.28 -2.32 16.56
C ALA A 98 -12.21 -1.83 15.11
N VAL A 99 -11.60 -2.63 14.24
CA VAL A 99 -11.38 -2.30 12.82
C VAL A 99 -12.68 -2.22 12.03
N ASP A 100 -13.74 -2.89 12.49
CA ASP A 100 -15.10 -2.76 11.99
C ASP A 100 -15.62 -1.32 12.10
N LYS A 101 -15.46 -0.68 13.27
CA LYS A 101 -15.79 0.74 13.47
C LYS A 101 -14.96 1.61 12.54
N VAL A 102 -13.65 1.34 12.42
CA VAL A 102 -12.76 2.15 11.59
C VAL A 102 -13.22 2.17 10.13
N PHE A 103 -13.54 1.01 9.56
CA PHE A 103 -14.01 0.91 8.18
C PHE A 103 -15.44 1.44 7.97
N ALA A 104 -16.34 1.23 8.92
CA ALA A 104 -17.76 1.57 8.75
C ALA A 104 -18.10 3.00 9.15
N VAL A 105 -17.31 3.62 10.04
CA VAL A 105 -17.62 4.91 10.64
C VAL A 105 -16.47 5.89 10.44
N ASP A 106 -15.24 5.55 10.82
CA ASP A 106 -14.18 6.54 10.89
C ASP A 106 -13.72 6.96 9.48
N ILE A 107 -13.37 5.99 8.61
CA ILE A 107 -12.89 6.25 7.25
C ILE A 107 -13.93 7.02 6.39
N PRO A 108 -15.21 6.61 6.32
CA PRO A 108 -16.22 7.33 5.53
C PRO A 108 -16.47 8.78 5.97
N ASN A 109 -16.14 9.12 7.22
CA ASN A 109 -16.31 10.47 7.77
C ASN A 109 -15.02 11.33 7.67
N LEU A 110 -13.94 10.81 7.08
CA LEU A 110 -12.76 11.61 6.80
C LEU A 110 -13.04 12.60 5.67
N HIS A 111 -12.47 13.80 5.80
CA HIS A 111 -12.53 14.84 4.76
C HIS A 111 -11.26 14.87 3.89
N HIS A 112 -10.34 13.92 4.10
CA HIS A 112 -9.13 13.72 3.31
C HIS A 112 -9.07 12.27 2.80
N GLY A 113 -8.18 12.01 1.84
CA GLY A 113 -7.95 10.66 1.31
C GLY A 113 -7.40 9.70 2.36
N ASN A 114 -7.81 8.44 2.30
CA ASN A 114 -7.27 7.34 3.08
C ASN A 114 -6.78 6.25 2.12
N ASP A 115 -5.59 5.70 2.38
CA ASP A 115 -4.95 4.68 1.55
C ASP A 115 -4.65 3.38 2.34
N GLY A 116 -5.30 3.20 3.49
CA GLY A 116 -5.12 2.04 4.34
C GLY A 116 -5.12 2.31 5.84
N LEU A 117 -4.47 1.42 6.60
CA LEU A 117 -4.44 1.39 8.06
C LEU A 117 -3.01 1.36 8.59
N ILE A 118 -2.80 1.97 9.76
CA ILE A 118 -1.55 1.88 10.51
C ILE A 118 -1.82 1.18 11.84
N TYR A 119 -1.12 0.08 12.10
CA TYR A 119 -1.11 -0.62 13.37
C TYR A 119 0.16 -0.27 14.13
N THR A 120 0.00 0.45 15.23
CA THR A 120 1.11 0.83 16.12
C THR A 120 1.06 -0.02 17.37
N SER A 121 2.15 -0.73 17.67
CA SER A 121 2.27 -1.50 18.91
C SER A 121 2.21 -0.59 20.15
N VAL A 122 1.40 -1.00 21.14
CA VAL A 122 1.23 -0.23 22.38
C VAL A 122 2.44 -0.36 23.30
N ASN A 123 3.03 -1.56 23.37
CA ASN A 123 3.99 -1.90 24.40
C ASN A 123 5.44 -1.56 24.03
N THR A 124 5.71 -1.24 22.76
CA THR A 124 7.06 -0.96 22.29
C THR A 124 7.42 0.52 22.45
N PRO A 125 8.69 0.83 22.77
CA PRO A 125 9.17 2.20 22.75
C PRO A 125 9.13 2.75 21.32
N TYR A 126 9.16 4.07 21.19
CA TYR A 126 9.34 4.73 19.91
C TYR A 126 10.78 4.52 19.41
N VAL A 127 10.94 4.13 18.15
CA VAL A 127 12.24 3.90 17.49
C VAL A 127 12.43 4.92 16.37
N PRO A 128 13.50 5.74 16.39
CA PRO A 128 13.87 6.55 15.24
C PRO A 128 14.25 5.65 14.04
N GLY A 129 13.66 5.91 12.88
CA GLY A 129 13.91 5.14 11.66
C GLY A 129 12.91 4.01 11.46
N THR A 130 13.35 2.89 10.89
CA THR A 130 12.47 1.76 10.59
C THR A 130 12.09 1.00 11.87
N ASP A 131 10.80 1.01 12.21
CA ASP A 131 10.23 0.22 13.29
C ASP A 131 9.44 -0.97 12.71
N THR A 132 9.91 -2.19 12.99
CA THR A 132 9.24 -3.43 12.56
C THR A 132 7.95 -3.72 13.33
N ASN A 133 7.66 -2.97 14.39
CA ASN A 133 6.42 -3.07 15.18
C ASN A 133 5.31 -2.12 14.70
N ILE A 134 5.61 -1.26 13.72
CA ILE A 134 4.61 -0.44 13.02
C ILE A 134 4.28 -1.12 11.71
N LEU A 135 3.04 -1.56 11.57
CA LEU A 135 2.57 -2.21 10.36
C LEU A 135 1.71 -1.23 9.58
N LYS A 136 2.08 -0.99 8.33
CA LYS A 136 1.23 -0.30 7.35
C LYS A 136 0.51 -1.35 6.53
N TRP A 137 -0.81 -1.28 6.51
CA TRP A 137 -1.65 -2.10 5.66
C TRP A 137 -2.26 -1.21 4.59
N LYS A 138 -2.25 -1.68 3.34
CA LYS A 138 -3.01 -1.11 2.23
C LYS A 138 -3.82 -2.23 1.60
N PRO A 139 -5.05 -1.96 1.14
CA PRO A 139 -5.77 -2.94 0.34
C PRO A 139 -4.89 -3.40 -0.84
N PRO A 140 -4.66 -4.71 -1.02
CA PRO A 140 -3.90 -5.22 -2.16
C PRO A 140 -4.46 -4.72 -3.49
N SER A 141 -5.79 -4.61 -3.59
CA SER A 141 -6.51 -4.04 -4.73
C SER A 141 -6.19 -2.57 -5.03
N GLU A 142 -5.66 -1.81 -4.06
CA GLU A 142 -5.25 -0.41 -4.23
C GLU A 142 -3.76 -0.25 -4.51
N ASN A 143 -2.98 -1.34 -4.51
CA ASN A 143 -1.60 -1.29 -4.98
C ASN A 143 -1.60 -1.15 -6.50
N SER A 144 -1.11 -0.01 -6.97
CA SER A 144 -1.01 0.30 -8.39
C SER A 144 0.41 0.11 -8.91
N ILE A 145 0.51 -0.17 -10.20
CA ILE A 145 1.76 -0.30 -10.94
C ILE A 145 1.67 0.57 -12.18
N ASP A 146 2.75 1.30 -12.48
CA ASP A 146 2.86 2.05 -13.71
C ASP A 146 3.54 1.18 -14.79
N PHE A 147 2.86 0.94 -15.90
CA PHE A 147 3.42 0.27 -17.07
C PHE A 147 3.41 1.18 -18.28
N LYS A 148 4.22 0.84 -19.29
CA LYS A 148 4.08 1.40 -20.63
C LYS A 148 3.00 0.63 -21.38
N LEU A 149 1.94 1.30 -21.79
CA LEU A 149 0.86 0.74 -22.58
C LEU A 149 1.25 0.67 -24.06
N VAL A 150 1.08 -0.50 -24.66
CA VAL A 150 1.31 -0.73 -26.08
C VAL A 150 0.11 -1.44 -26.71
N LEU A 151 -0.53 -0.79 -27.66
CA LEU A 151 -1.68 -1.33 -28.39
C LEU A 151 -1.22 -2.26 -29.51
N ARG A 152 -1.83 -3.44 -29.57
CA ARG A 152 -1.60 -4.44 -30.63
C ARG A 152 -2.91 -4.73 -31.35
N PHE A 153 -3.10 -4.05 -32.47
CA PHE A 153 -4.28 -4.23 -33.32
C PHE A 153 -4.22 -5.54 -34.10
N PRO A 154 -5.35 -6.26 -34.25
CA PRO A 154 -5.40 -7.46 -35.08
C PRO A 154 -5.21 -7.11 -36.56
N PRO A 155 -4.82 -8.08 -37.42
CA PRO A 155 -4.74 -7.87 -38.86
C PRO A 155 -6.07 -7.49 -39.51
N SER A 156 -6.02 -6.60 -40.51
CA SER A 156 -7.20 -6.23 -41.29
C SER A 156 -7.72 -7.39 -42.13
N ARG A 157 -9.05 -7.59 -42.09
CA ARG A 157 -9.74 -8.60 -42.91
C ARG A 157 -9.50 -8.42 -44.41
N LYS A 158 -9.31 -7.17 -44.87
CA LYS A 158 -9.09 -6.85 -46.29
C LYS A 158 -7.61 -6.88 -46.67
N ARG A 159 -6.72 -6.56 -45.73
CA ARG A 159 -5.27 -6.46 -45.95
C ARG A 159 -4.54 -7.08 -44.77
N PRO A 160 -4.27 -8.40 -44.78
CA PRO A 160 -3.71 -9.13 -43.63
C PRO A 160 -2.34 -8.64 -43.15
N ASN A 161 -1.61 -7.87 -43.95
CA ASN A 161 -0.32 -7.28 -43.56
C ASN A 161 -0.46 -5.90 -42.90
N GLU A 162 -1.68 -5.38 -42.76
CA GLU A 162 -1.96 -4.09 -42.14
C GLU A 162 -2.82 -4.27 -40.88
N PRO A 163 -2.66 -3.43 -39.84
CA PRO A 163 -3.50 -3.47 -38.66
C PRO A 163 -4.93 -2.97 -38.95
N ASP A 164 -5.92 -3.60 -38.33
CA ASP A 164 -7.29 -3.11 -38.26
C ASP A 164 -7.43 -2.10 -37.11
N LEU A 165 -7.22 -0.82 -37.41
CA LEU A 165 -7.30 0.26 -36.41
C LEU A 165 -8.72 0.53 -35.90
N LEU A 166 -9.75 -0.08 -36.50
CA LEU A 166 -11.14 0.02 -36.04
C LEU A 166 -11.50 -1.10 -35.05
N ALA A 167 -10.76 -2.21 -35.08
CA ALA A 167 -10.95 -3.30 -34.15
C ALA A 167 -10.37 -2.97 -32.77
N LYS A 168 -10.92 -3.61 -31.73
CA LYS A 168 -10.38 -3.55 -30.37
C LYS A 168 -8.98 -4.20 -30.33
N PRO A 169 -7.92 -3.48 -29.92
CA PRO A 169 -6.59 -4.04 -29.82
C PRO A 169 -6.42 -4.89 -28.56
N ILE A 170 -5.32 -5.63 -28.49
CA ILE A 170 -4.76 -6.11 -27.22
C ILE A 170 -4.03 -4.93 -26.56
N PHE A 171 -4.30 -4.70 -25.29
CA PHE A 171 -3.71 -3.64 -24.49
C PHE A 171 -2.51 -4.20 -23.72
N ALA A 172 -1.35 -4.32 -24.38
CA ALA A 172 -0.17 -4.93 -23.78
C ALA A 172 0.50 -3.98 -22.77
N LEU A 173 0.83 -4.50 -21.60
CA LEU A 173 1.57 -3.80 -20.54
C LEU A 173 3.04 -4.19 -20.64
N HIS A 174 3.91 -3.19 -20.79
CA HIS A 174 5.35 -3.39 -20.84
C HIS A 174 6.02 -2.79 -19.61
N VAL A 175 6.92 -3.57 -19.01
CA VAL A 175 7.72 -3.15 -17.84
C VAL A 175 9.02 -2.50 -18.29
N TRP A 176 9.47 -1.49 -17.54
CA TRP A 176 10.74 -0.82 -17.81
C TRP A 176 11.90 -1.58 -17.18
N CYS A 177 12.93 -1.88 -17.97
CA CYS A 177 14.11 -2.65 -17.57
C CYS A 177 15.38 -1.78 -17.47
N GLY A 178 15.23 -0.45 -17.42
CA GLY A 178 16.34 0.50 -17.43
C GLY A 178 16.69 0.98 -18.84
N ASP A 179 17.70 1.84 -18.92
CA ASP A 179 18.20 2.39 -20.18
C ASP A 179 19.45 1.62 -20.65
N ASP A 180 19.48 1.28 -21.94
CA ASP A 180 20.64 0.71 -22.61
C ASP A 180 21.24 1.77 -23.54
N GLY A 181 22.09 2.61 -22.95
CA GLY A 181 22.66 3.78 -23.63
C GLY A 181 21.59 4.83 -23.95
N SER A 182 21.27 5.02 -25.23
CA SER A 182 20.31 6.04 -25.68
C SER A 182 18.88 5.53 -25.86
N ARG A 183 18.59 4.28 -25.49
CA ARG A 183 17.26 3.68 -25.65
C ARG A 183 16.79 3.05 -24.35
N SER A 184 15.58 3.43 -23.93
CA SER A 184 14.91 2.77 -22.81
C SER A 184 14.46 1.38 -23.21
N LYS A 185 14.85 0.39 -22.41
CA LYS A 185 14.51 -1.01 -22.63
C LYS A 185 13.18 -1.33 -21.95
N TYR A 186 12.26 -1.90 -22.73
CA TYR A 186 10.97 -2.38 -22.24
C TYR A 186 10.79 -3.85 -22.63
N GLU A 187 10.16 -4.61 -21.75
CA GLU A 187 9.81 -6.01 -22.00
C GLU A 187 8.31 -6.22 -21.81
N PRO A 188 7.65 -7.07 -22.64
CA PRO A 188 6.28 -7.48 -22.39
C PRO A 188 6.14 -8.07 -20.99
N TYR A 189 5.12 -7.63 -20.26
CA TYR A 189 4.84 -8.10 -18.91
C TYR A 189 3.51 -8.85 -18.86
N ASP A 190 2.41 -8.17 -19.21
CA ASP A 190 1.06 -8.75 -19.14
C ASP A 190 0.10 -7.98 -20.07
N VAL A 191 -1.22 -8.24 -19.98
CA VAL A 191 -2.28 -7.56 -20.74
C VAL A 191 -3.27 -6.89 -19.79
N MET A 192 -3.64 -5.66 -20.12
CA MET A 192 -4.69 -4.92 -19.43
C MET A 192 -6.07 -5.35 -19.92
N HIS A 193 -6.97 -5.64 -18.98
CA HIS A 193 -8.38 -5.88 -19.28
C HIS A 193 -9.08 -4.56 -19.56
N VAL A 194 -9.65 -4.44 -20.75
CA VAL A 194 -10.47 -3.29 -21.18
C VAL A 194 -11.76 -3.87 -21.73
N ASP A 195 -12.92 -3.44 -21.23
CA ASP A 195 -14.20 -3.89 -21.76
C ASP A 195 -14.58 -3.11 -23.04
N ASP A 196 -15.68 -3.49 -23.69
CA ASP A 196 -16.07 -2.85 -24.96
C ASP A 196 -16.57 -1.41 -24.75
N GLU A 197 -17.24 -1.11 -23.64
CA GLU A 197 -17.73 0.24 -23.35
C GLU A 197 -16.59 1.19 -23.03
N GLU A 198 -15.60 0.73 -22.28
CA GLU A 198 -14.35 1.44 -22.01
C GLU A 198 -13.57 1.72 -23.28
N TRP A 199 -13.49 0.74 -24.17
CA TRP A 199 -12.84 0.95 -25.45
C TRP A 199 -13.54 2.04 -26.28
N GLU A 200 -14.87 2.06 -26.30
CA GLU A 200 -15.62 3.14 -26.95
C GLU A 200 -15.36 4.51 -26.28
N ARG A 201 -15.29 4.57 -24.94
CA ARG A 201 -14.93 5.81 -24.21
C ARG A 201 -13.52 6.30 -24.55
N LEU A 202 -12.56 5.38 -24.59
CA LEU A 202 -11.18 5.68 -24.97
C LEU A 202 -11.08 6.20 -26.41
N LYS A 203 -11.83 5.63 -27.36
CA LYS A 203 -11.91 6.19 -28.72
C LYS A 203 -12.56 7.57 -28.75
N ALA A 204 -13.60 7.78 -27.95
CA ALA A 204 -14.33 9.05 -27.90
C ALA A 204 -13.49 10.22 -27.34
N SER A 205 -12.50 9.95 -26.49
CA SER A 205 -11.60 10.99 -25.96
C SER A 205 -10.74 11.65 -27.05
N ARG A 206 -10.46 10.93 -28.15
CA ARG A 206 -9.56 11.34 -29.25
C ARG A 206 -8.13 11.64 -28.78
N GLU A 207 -7.74 11.15 -27.61
CA GLU A 207 -6.37 11.24 -27.12
C GLU A 207 -5.50 10.15 -27.73
N GLN A 208 -4.20 10.41 -27.85
CA GLN A 208 -3.22 9.35 -28.10
C GLN A 208 -3.19 8.43 -26.86
N ILE A 209 -3.37 7.13 -27.06
CA ILE A 209 -3.39 6.12 -25.98
C ILE A 209 -2.14 5.23 -26.02
N ASP A 210 -1.73 4.84 -27.22
CA ASP A 210 -0.55 4.00 -27.42
C ASP A 210 0.74 4.73 -27.01
N ASP A 211 1.69 3.98 -26.48
CA ASP A 211 3.02 4.44 -26.05
C ASP A 211 3.03 5.33 -24.78
N ARG A 212 1.93 5.38 -24.02
CA ARG A 212 1.81 6.16 -22.77
C ARG A 212 2.08 5.32 -21.52
N ILE A 213 2.41 6.00 -20.42
CA ILE A 213 2.47 5.36 -19.11
C ILE A 213 1.07 5.32 -18.51
N VAL A 214 0.65 4.13 -18.11
CA VAL A 214 -0.66 3.88 -17.49
C VAL A 214 -0.45 3.31 -16.09
N GLU A 215 -1.18 3.87 -15.13
CA GLU A 215 -1.30 3.32 -13.77
C GLU A 215 -2.44 2.31 -13.77
N VAL A 216 -2.15 1.08 -13.36
CA VAL A 216 -3.10 -0.03 -13.30
C VAL A 216 -3.12 -0.65 -11.91
N HIS A 217 -4.22 -1.30 -11.56
CA HIS A 217 -4.33 -2.13 -10.36
C HIS A 217 -4.86 -3.53 -10.72
N TRP A 218 -4.63 -4.51 -9.85
CA TRP A 218 -5.20 -5.85 -10.02
C TRP A 218 -6.66 -5.86 -9.56
N ASP A 219 -7.56 -6.38 -10.38
CA ASP A 219 -8.96 -6.58 -10.04
C ASP A 219 -9.25 -8.09 -9.94
N PRO A 220 -9.50 -8.61 -8.72
CA PRO A 220 -9.80 -10.02 -8.51
C PRO A 220 -11.09 -10.50 -9.21
N SER A 221 -12.03 -9.61 -9.51
CA SER A 221 -13.32 -9.98 -10.10
C SER A 221 -13.22 -10.42 -11.57
N VAL A 222 -12.25 -9.85 -12.30
CA VAL A 222 -11.95 -10.19 -13.70
C VAL A 222 -10.62 -10.93 -13.85
N GLU A 223 -9.93 -11.19 -12.73
CA GLU A 223 -8.58 -11.77 -12.69
C GLU A 223 -7.62 -11.07 -13.67
N GLY A 224 -7.59 -9.74 -13.64
CA GLY A 224 -6.81 -8.96 -14.61
C GLY A 224 -6.51 -7.52 -14.19
N TRP A 225 -5.60 -6.89 -14.95
CA TRP A 225 -5.20 -5.50 -14.71
C TRP A 225 -6.24 -4.52 -15.23
N ARG A 226 -6.65 -3.56 -14.40
CA ARG A 226 -7.60 -2.50 -14.75
C ARG A 226 -6.93 -1.14 -14.73
N MET A 227 -7.30 -0.30 -15.68
CA MET A 227 -6.77 1.06 -15.80
C MET A 227 -7.29 1.95 -14.68
N MET A 228 -6.38 2.68 -14.03
CA MET A 228 -6.74 3.79 -13.13
C MET A 228 -6.67 5.13 -13.88
N ARG A 229 -5.50 5.45 -14.43
CA ARG A 229 -5.25 6.74 -15.12
C ARG A 229 -3.99 6.70 -15.96
N PHE A 230 -3.83 7.69 -16.84
CA PHE A 230 -2.54 7.95 -17.46
C PHE A 230 -1.61 8.73 -16.52
N ARG A 231 -0.31 8.46 -16.67
CA ARG A 231 0.78 9.07 -15.89
C ARG A 231 1.69 9.87 -16.81
N ASP A 232 1.15 10.93 -17.38
CA ASP A 232 1.92 11.83 -18.26
C ASP A 232 3.00 12.61 -17.50
N ASP A 233 2.94 12.60 -16.16
CA ASP A 233 3.98 13.08 -15.26
C ASP A 233 5.27 12.22 -15.27
N LYS A 234 5.21 11.01 -15.84
CA LYS A 234 6.30 10.04 -15.80
C LYS A 234 6.87 9.73 -17.19
N PRO A 235 8.20 9.78 -17.36
CA PRO A 235 8.82 9.38 -18.62
C PRO A 235 8.78 7.86 -18.84
N HIS A 236 8.76 7.08 -17.75
CA HIS A 236 8.78 5.62 -17.77
C HIS A 236 7.81 5.05 -16.72
N GLY A 237 7.38 3.81 -16.95
CA GLY A 237 6.69 3.02 -15.93
C GLY A 237 7.64 2.63 -14.78
N ASN A 238 7.16 1.85 -13.83
CA ASN A 238 7.99 1.36 -12.75
C ASN A 238 9.08 0.42 -13.29
N HIS A 239 10.25 0.50 -12.66
CA HIS A 239 11.35 -0.41 -12.95
C HIS A 239 10.94 -1.84 -12.55
N ARG A 240 11.37 -2.85 -13.31
CA ARG A 240 11.03 -4.28 -13.09
C ARG A 240 11.12 -4.74 -11.64
N LYS A 241 12.20 -4.40 -10.94
CA LYS A 241 12.38 -4.74 -9.52
C LYS A 241 11.27 -4.18 -8.62
N VAL A 242 10.79 -2.97 -8.90
CA VAL A 242 9.68 -2.35 -8.17
C VAL A 242 8.38 -3.07 -8.47
N VAL A 243 8.13 -3.38 -9.74
CA VAL A 243 6.97 -4.18 -10.17
C VAL A 243 6.93 -5.52 -9.43
N GLU A 244 8.03 -6.27 -9.44
CA GLU A 244 8.12 -7.58 -8.77
C GLU A 244 7.84 -7.48 -7.26
N ASN A 245 8.33 -6.44 -6.58
CA ASN A 245 8.03 -6.20 -5.17
C ASN A 245 6.54 -5.90 -4.91
N ILE A 246 5.91 -5.11 -5.79
CA ILE A 246 4.49 -4.78 -5.67
C ILE A 246 3.64 -6.03 -5.92
N ILE A 247 3.99 -6.83 -6.93
CA ILE A 247 3.32 -8.10 -7.25
C ILE A 247 3.39 -9.06 -6.07
N GLN A 248 4.57 -9.20 -5.44
CA GLN A 248 4.70 -9.99 -4.23
C GLN A 248 3.81 -9.45 -3.10
N SER A 249 3.71 -8.12 -2.95
CA SER A 249 2.84 -7.48 -1.96
C SER A 249 1.35 -7.68 -2.25
N ILE A 250 0.96 -7.81 -3.52
CA ILE A 250 -0.41 -8.14 -3.93
C ILE A 250 -0.68 -9.63 -3.62
N ALA A 251 0.24 -10.52 -3.95
CA ALA A 251 0.11 -11.96 -3.75
C ALA A 251 0.07 -12.36 -2.26
N ASP A 252 0.93 -11.76 -1.44
CA ASP A 252 0.94 -11.96 0.02
C ASP A 252 -0.05 -11.04 0.76
N GLY A 253 -0.79 -10.24 0.00
CA GLY A 253 -1.67 -9.19 0.50
C GLY A 253 -2.81 -9.75 1.35
N VAL A 254 -3.08 -9.08 2.47
CA VAL A 254 -4.25 -9.40 3.30
C VAL A 254 -5.39 -8.51 2.86
N GLU A 255 -6.49 -9.07 2.36
CA GLU A 255 -7.66 -8.27 1.97
C GLU A 255 -8.44 -7.74 3.18
N LYS A 256 -9.26 -6.71 2.94
CA LYS A 256 -10.09 -6.06 3.96
C LYS A 256 -10.93 -7.07 4.76
N GLU A 257 -11.53 -8.04 4.08
CA GLU A 257 -12.40 -9.07 4.66
C GLU A 257 -11.63 -10.02 5.59
N ALA A 258 -10.35 -10.31 5.27
CA ALA A 258 -9.48 -11.11 6.12
C ALA A 258 -9.12 -10.37 7.42
N ILE A 259 -8.91 -9.05 7.35
CA ILE A 259 -8.72 -8.22 8.55
C ILE A 259 -9.99 -8.20 9.42
N LEU A 260 -11.15 -7.98 8.80
CA LEU A 260 -12.44 -7.93 9.49
C LEU A 260 -12.76 -9.26 10.20
N SER A 261 -12.58 -10.38 9.51
CA SER A 261 -12.83 -11.72 10.09
C SER A 261 -11.87 -12.08 11.25
N SER A 262 -10.68 -11.48 11.27
CA SER A 262 -9.68 -11.67 12.34
C SER A 262 -10.00 -10.88 13.63
N ALA A 263 -10.87 -9.86 13.57
CA ALA A 263 -11.12 -8.94 14.68
C ALA A 263 -11.58 -9.64 15.97
N LEU A 264 -12.49 -10.61 15.87
CA LEU A 264 -13.00 -11.34 17.03
C LEU A 264 -11.91 -12.19 17.70
N THR A 265 -11.08 -12.87 16.91
CA THR A 265 -9.93 -13.65 17.40
C THR A 265 -8.95 -12.76 18.14
N ILE A 266 -8.61 -11.59 17.57
CA ILE A 266 -7.72 -10.60 18.20
C ILE A 266 -8.31 -10.11 19.53
N LYS A 267 -9.60 -9.80 19.57
CA LYS A 267 -10.32 -9.35 20.78
C LYS A 267 -10.26 -10.40 21.89
N ASN A 268 -10.53 -11.66 21.56
CA ASN A 268 -10.51 -12.75 22.53
C ASN A 268 -9.09 -12.97 23.07
N ALA A 269 -8.09 -12.99 22.20
CA ALA A 269 -6.69 -13.12 22.60
C ALA A 269 -6.24 -11.93 23.47
N TRP A 270 -6.69 -10.70 23.17
CA TRP A 270 -6.42 -9.52 23.99
C TRP A 270 -7.02 -9.65 25.39
N LYS A 271 -8.30 -10.07 25.50
CA LYS A 271 -8.97 -10.29 26.79
C LYS A 271 -8.28 -11.36 27.63
N ILE A 272 -7.84 -12.47 27.03
CA ILE A 272 -7.10 -13.53 27.72
C ILE A 272 -5.82 -12.95 28.33
N ARG A 273 -5.03 -12.19 27.56
CA ARG A 273 -3.80 -11.56 28.06
C ARG A 273 -4.05 -10.57 29.20
N HIS A 274 -5.16 -9.83 29.17
CA HIS A 274 -5.49 -8.83 30.19
C HIS A 274 -6.07 -9.43 31.48
N ASN A 275 -6.76 -10.57 31.37
CA ASN A 275 -7.35 -11.26 32.53
C ASN A 275 -6.39 -12.27 33.17
N MET A 276 -5.22 -12.53 32.58
CA MET A 276 -4.18 -13.32 33.24
C MET A 276 -3.62 -12.53 34.43
N PRO A 277 -3.61 -13.08 35.65
CA PRO A 277 -2.98 -12.42 36.78
C PRO A 277 -1.49 -12.22 36.48
N THR A 278 -1.01 -10.99 36.62
CA THR A 278 0.40 -10.65 36.58
C THR A 278 1.12 -11.43 37.68
N GLN A 279 1.69 -12.59 37.33
CA GLN A 279 2.71 -13.19 38.19
C GLN A 279 3.88 -12.20 38.25
N SER A 280 4.03 -11.55 39.39
CA SER A 280 5.23 -10.79 39.76
C SER A 280 6.41 -11.75 39.75
N SER A 281 7.06 -11.89 38.60
CA SER A 281 8.38 -12.49 38.49
C SER A 281 9.38 -11.48 39.06
N GLN A 282 9.61 -11.59 40.37
CA GLN A 282 10.89 -11.24 40.95
C GLN A 282 11.93 -12.21 40.37
N SER A 283 12.50 -11.88 39.22
CA SER A 283 13.74 -12.47 38.75
C SER A 283 14.74 -11.35 38.50
N ALA A 284 15.84 -11.39 39.26
CA ALA A 284 16.98 -10.50 39.15
C ALA A 284 17.48 -10.39 37.68
N PRO A 285 18.07 -9.24 37.28
CA PRO A 285 18.54 -9.08 35.91
C PRO A 285 19.71 -10.05 35.63
N GLN A 286 19.48 -11.03 34.76
CA GLN A 286 20.58 -11.75 34.13
C GLN A 286 21.22 -10.87 33.04
N PRO A 287 22.55 -10.91 32.87
CA PRO A 287 23.22 -10.16 31.81
C PRO A 287 22.76 -10.64 30.43
N PRO A 288 22.77 -9.77 29.41
CA PRO A 288 22.24 -10.09 28.10
C PRO A 288 23.01 -11.26 27.48
N GLN A 289 22.34 -12.39 27.28
CA GLN A 289 22.85 -13.46 26.42
C GLN A 289 22.78 -12.99 24.97
N SER A 290 23.94 -12.99 24.32
CA SER A 290 24.09 -12.84 22.88
C SER A 290 23.36 -13.98 22.17
N TYR A 291 22.25 -13.66 21.49
CA TYR A 291 21.61 -14.61 20.59
C TYR A 291 22.39 -14.65 19.26
N PRO A 292 22.79 -15.83 18.77
CA PRO A 292 23.35 -15.96 17.44
C PRO A 292 22.22 -15.85 16.40
N ASN A 293 22.45 -14.95 15.44
CA ASN A 293 21.63 -14.69 14.27
C ASN A 293 21.60 -15.93 13.35
N PRO A 294 20.45 -16.54 13.00
CA PRO A 294 20.40 -17.56 11.96
C PRO A 294 20.04 -16.89 10.62
N ASN A 295 21.07 -16.51 9.86
CA ASN A 295 20.95 -16.29 8.42
C ASN A 295 20.63 -17.64 7.74
N PRO A 296 19.55 -17.78 6.96
CA PRO A 296 19.21 -19.04 6.29
C PRO A 296 19.75 -19.05 4.85
N TYR A 297 21.07 -18.96 4.69
CA TYR A 297 21.71 -19.37 3.44
C TYR A 297 22.96 -20.17 3.78
N MET A 298 23.03 -21.37 3.20
CA MET A 298 24.02 -22.45 3.35
C MET A 298 23.68 -23.52 4.41
N GLN A 299 23.00 -24.60 3.99
CA GLN A 299 23.38 -26.00 4.28
C GLN A 299 22.81 -26.96 3.21
N PRO A 300 23.48 -28.10 2.91
CA PRO A 300 23.22 -28.99 1.76
C PRO A 300 22.03 -29.96 1.98
N PRO A 301 21.51 -30.64 0.93
CA PRO A 301 20.25 -31.36 1.02
C PRO A 301 20.41 -32.78 1.59
N PRO A 302 19.45 -33.28 2.40
CA PRO A 302 19.37 -34.68 2.77
C PRO A 302 18.63 -35.51 1.71
N SER A 303 19.08 -36.76 1.55
CA SER A 303 18.64 -37.73 0.56
C SER A 303 17.53 -38.62 1.14
N SER A 304 16.30 -38.54 0.61
CA SER A 304 15.33 -39.65 0.48
C SER A 304 13.94 -39.12 0.11
N PHE A 305 13.50 -39.34 -1.13
CA PHE A 305 12.12 -39.12 -1.56
C PHE A 305 11.40 -40.46 -1.72
N THR A 306 10.24 -40.61 -1.09
CA THR A 306 9.21 -41.60 -1.46
C THR A 306 8.11 -40.91 -2.27
N ALA A 307 7.81 -41.44 -3.46
CA ALA A 307 6.87 -40.85 -4.41
C ALA A 307 5.39 -41.22 -4.10
N PRO A 308 4.43 -40.30 -4.28
CA PRO A 308 2.99 -40.60 -4.27
C PRO A 308 2.48 -41.10 -5.64
N PRO A 309 1.29 -41.74 -5.71
CA PRO A 309 0.81 -42.46 -6.89
C PRO A 309 0.32 -41.55 -8.02
N SER A 310 0.47 -42.02 -9.26
CA SER A 310 0.19 -41.32 -10.53
C SER A 310 -1.31 -41.11 -10.79
N LEU A 311 -1.67 -39.87 -11.18
CA LEU A 311 -2.99 -39.51 -11.73
C LEU A 311 -3.16 -39.94 -13.20
N PRO A 312 -4.40 -40.19 -13.67
CA PRO A 312 -4.66 -40.63 -15.04
C PRO A 312 -4.41 -39.51 -16.08
N LEU A 313 -3.86 -39.90 -17.23
CA LEU A 313 -3.52 -39.01 -18.35
C LEU A 313 -4.78 -38.36 -18.97
N PRO A 314 -4.74 -37.05 -19.32
CA PRO A 314 -5.84 -36.38 -19.99
C PRO A 314 -6.00 -36.83 -21.46
N PRO A 315 -7.21 -36.74 -22.03
CA PRO A 315 -7.50 -37.20 -23.38
C PRO A 315 -6.76 -36.39 -24.45
N LYS A 316 -6.22 -37.09 -25.46
CA LYS A 316 -5.50 -36.50 -26.59
C LYS A 316 -6.45 -35.68 -27.46
N VAL A 317 -6.32 -34.36 -27.44
CA VAL A 317 -6.96 -33.45 -28.40
C VAL A 317 -6.12 -33.41 -29.67
N GLN A 318 -6.70 -33.79 -30.82
CA GLN A 318 -6.07 -33.61 -32.13
C GLN A 318 -6.18 -32.14 -32.56
N ILE A 319 -5.03 -31.51 -32.77
CA ILE A 319 -4.93 -30.12 -33.25
C ILE A 319 -5.18 -30.12 -34.76
N LEU A 320 -6.24 -29.44 -35.20
CA LEU A 320 -6.72 -29.40 -36.59
C LEU A 320 -6.05 -28.34 -37.48
N TYR A 321 -4.98 -27.67 -37.03
CA TYR A 321 -4.28 -26.65 -37.82
C TYR A 321 -2.77 -26.81 -37.77
N GLY A 322 -2.14 -26.68 -38.96
CA GLY A 322 -0.71 -26.74 -39.15
C GLY A 322 0.02 -25.46 -38.73
N PRO A 323 1.37 -25.46 -38.76
CA PRO A 323 2.19 -24.38 -38.24
C PRO A 323 2.01 -23.06 -39.01
N LEU A 324 2.00 -21.95 -38.26
CA LEU A 324 1.89 -20.59 -38.79
C LEU A 324 3.17 -20.18 -39.53
N ALA A 325 3.01 -19.50 -40.68
CA ALA A 325 4.12 -18.98 -41.48
C ALA A 325 4.79 -17.78 -40.79
N PRO A 326 6.14 -17.69 -40.81
CA PRO A 326 6.90 -16.64 -40.13
C PRO A 326 6.76 -15.26 -40.80
N SER A 327 6.51 -14.22 -40.00
CA SER A 327 6.45 -12.81 -40.43
C SER A 327 7.85 -12.18 -40.53
N ARG A 328 8.08 -11.35 -41.57
CA ARG A 328 9.36 -10.69 -41.86
C ARG A 328 9.73 -9.52 -40.94
N TRP A 329 8.86 -9.09 -40.02
CA TRP A 329 9.08 -7.89 -39.20
C TRP A 329 9.31 -8.13 -37.70
N SER A 330 9.54 -9.37 -37.27
CA SER A 330 9.92 -9.65 -35.87
C SER A 330 11.15 -10.55 -35.84
N ARG A 331 12.31 -9.99 -35.47
CA ARG A 331 13.49 -10.77 -35.04
C ARG A 331 13.61 -10.61 -33.53
N VAL A 332 13.02 -11.51 -32.74
CA VAL A 332 13.68 -12.32 -31.71
C VAL A 332 12.79 -13.53 -31.41
N ALA A 333 13.33 -14.72 -31.61
CA ALA A 333 12.74 -16.00 -31.23
C ALA A 333 12.74 -16.17 -29.70
N GLY A 334 11.62 -16.56 -29.10
CA GLY A 334 11.56 -17.00 -27.71
C GLY A 334 11.83 -18.51 -27.59
N PRO A 335 12.65 -19.00 -26.62
CA PRO A 335 12.82 -20.42 -26.37
C PRO A 335 11.68 -21.07 -25.56
N ASN A 336 11.69 -22.40 -25.63
CA ASN A 336 10.67 -23.41 -25.29
C ASN A 336 10.39 -23.63 -23.78
N ILE A 337 9.19 -24.16 -23.52
CA ILE A 337 8.55 -24.48 -22.25
C ILE A 337 9.45 -25.24 -21.26
N VAL A 338 9.47 -24.82 -19.98
CA VAL A 338 9.87 -25.65 -18.82
C VAL A 338 8.87 -25.40 -17.67
N ALA A 339 8.25 -26.47 -17.16
CA ALA A 339 7.38 -26.47 -15.97
C ALA A 339 6.11 -25.60 -15.98
N GLY A 340 5.41 -25.52 -17.12
CA GLY A 340 3.99 -25.14 -17.13
C GLY A 340 3.66 -23.64 -17.06
N MET A 341 4.62 -22.74 -17.26
CA MET A 341 4.34 -21.33 -17.50
C MET A 341 4.49 -21.01 -18.99
N TYR A 342 3.44 -20.39 -19.56
CA TYR A 342 3.44 -19.86 -20.92
C TYR A 342 4.26 -18.57 -20.96
N ARG A 343 4.93 -18.31 -22.07
CA ARG A 343 5.38 -16.96 -22.40
C ARG A 343 4.23 -16.17 -22.99
#